data_AF-A0AAD7FXJ8-F1
#
_entry.id   AF-A0AAD7FXJ8-F1
#
_cell.length_a   1.000
_cell.length_b   1.000
_cell.length_c   1.000
_cell.angle_alpha   90.00
_cell.angle_beta   90.00
_cell.angle_gamma   90.00
#
_symmetry.space_group_name_H-M   'P 1'
#
loop_
_entity.id
_entity.type
_entity.pdbx_description
1 polymer ?
#
loop_
_entity_poly.entity_id
_entity_poly.type
_entity_poly.pdbx_seq_one_letter_code
_entity_poly.pdbx_strand_id
1 'polypeptide(L)'
;LPKKVLARVARDAKSRSDISIESEVATMVYVRQLCGATVPVPTVYGYCPTRHNVIGQPFCIVSFAEGVDMRGVPWEDLALETKLIAVRDFANIVNQLSRLNFKAIGSIHFK
;
A
#
# COMPACT_ATOMS: atom_id res chain seq x y z
N LEU A 1 20.60 -4.65 4.83
CA LEU A 1 19.54 -5.08 3.89
C LEU A 1 18.44 -5.79 4.69
N PRO A 2 17.14 -5.60 4.37
CA PRO A 2 16.04 -6.27 5.08
C PRO A 2 16.09 -7.79 4.87
N LYS A 3 15.73 -8.58 5.89
CA LYS A 3 15.76 -10.05 5.84
C LYS A 3 14.62 -10.65 4.99
N LYS A 4 13.50 -9.93 4.83
CA LYS A 4 12.30 -10.36 4.09
C LYS A 4 11.67 -9.16 3.37
N VAL A 5 11.26 -9.37 2.13
CA VAL A 5 10.61 -8.35 1.28
C VAL A 5 9.45 -8.98 0.52
N LEU A 6 8.51 -8.15 0.06
CA LEU A 6 7.44 -8.54 -0.84
C LEU A 6 7.72 -7.95 -2.23
N ALA A 7 7.81 -8.81 -3.24
CA ALA A 7 7.86 -8.41 -4.64
C ALA A 7 6.46 -8.53 -5.25
N ARG A 8 5.94 -7.43 -5.80
CA ARG A 8 4.69 -7.40 -6.57
C ARG A 8 5.02 -7.24 -8.04
N VAL A 9 4.59 -8.18 -8.87
CA VAL A 9 4.80 -8.17 -10.32
C VAL A 9 3.45 -7.99 -11.00
N ALA A 10 3.35 -7.04 -11.94
CA ALA A 10 2.13 -6.82 -12.68
C ALA A 10 1.81 -8.01 -13.61
N ARG A 11 0.54 -8.39 -13.65
CA ARG A 11 0.02 -9.26 -14.71
C ARG A 11 -0.14 -8.46 -16.00
N ASP A 12 -0.18 -9.16 -17.14
CA ASP A 12 -0.34 -8.52 -18.45
C ASP A 12 -1.57 -7.62 -18.53
N ALA A 13 -2.72 -8.06 -18.00
CA ALA A 13 -3.94 -7.27 -17.98
C ALA A 13 -3.74 -5.89 -17.30
N LYS A 14 -3.02 -5.86 -16.17
CA LYS A 14 -2.73 -4.61 -15.45
C LYS A 14 -1.78 -3.72 -16.25
N SER A 15 -0.72 -4.31 -16.80
CA SER A 15 0.29 -3.56 -17.57
C SER A 15 -0.21 -2.95 -18.88
N ARG A 16 -1.38 -3.38 -19.38
CA ARG A 16 -2.05 -2.85 -20.57
C ARG A 16 -3.24 -1.95 -20.23
N SER A 17 -3.47 -1.70 -18.95
CA SER A 17 -4.53 -0.82 -18.44
C SER A 17 -3.94 0.48 -17.92
N ASP A 18 -4.80 1.46 -17.62
CA ASP A 18 -4.39 2.72 -16.98
C ASP A 18 -3.96 2.53 -15.51
N ILE A 19 -4.06 1.31 -14.96
CA ILE A 19 -3.63 0.99 -13.60
C ILE A 19 -2.11 0.81 -13.55
N SER A 20 -1.41 1.89 -13.23
CA SER A 20 0.06 1.91 -13.15
C SER A 20 0.60 1.44 -11.80
N ILE A 21 1.66 0.63 -11.81
CA ILE A 21 2.49 0.37 -10.60
C ILE A 21 3.08 1.66 -10.07
N GLU A 22 3.39 2.62 -10.95
CA GLU A 22 3.94 3.91 -10.56
C GLU A 22 2.97 4.69 -9.66
N SER A 23 1.68 4.71 -10.00
CA SER A 23 0.67 5.39 -9.19
C SER A 23 0.51 4.74 -7.80
N GLU A 24 0.59 3.41 -7.71
CA GLU A 24 0.59 2.70 -6.42
C GLU A 24 1.82 3.07 -5.58
N VAL A 25 3.00 3.11 -6.21
CA VAL A 25 4.26 3.47 -5.55
C VAL A 25 4.25 4.94 -5.12
N ALA A 26 3.78 5.86 -5.96
CA ALA A 26 3.63 7.27 -5.65
C ALA A 26 2.69 7.49 -4.46
N THR A 27 1.58 6.74 -4.42
CA THR A 27 0.63 6.79 -3.30
C THR A 27 1.27 6.31 -2.00
N MET A 28 1.97 5.16 -2.01
CA MET A 28 2.65 4.65 -0.82
C MET A 28 3.70 5.64 -0.29
N VAL A 29 4.51 6.22 -1.18
CA VAL A 29 5.53 7.22 -0.81
C VAL A 29 4.87 8.48 -0.24
N TYR A 30 3.83 8.99 -0.90
CA TYR A 30 3.12 10.19 -0.47
C TYR A 30 2.46 10.04 0.91
N VAL A 31 1.71 8.95 1.11
CA VAL A 31 1.07 8.66 2.41
C VAL A 31 2.13 8.45 3.48
N ARG A 32 3.24 7.78 3.18
CA ARG A 32 4.33 7.59 4.14
C ARG A 32 4.97 8.92 4.55
N GLN A 33 5.17 9.83 3.61
CA GLN A 33 5.75 11.15 3.89
C GLN A 33 4.85 12.01 4.78
N LEU A 34 3.53 11.99 4.55
CA LEU A 34 2.60 12.88 5.25
C LEU A 34 1.98 12.27 6.52
N CYS A 35 1.83 10.95 6.56
CA CYS A 35 1.12 10.24 7.64
C CYS A 35 1.89 9.02 8.18
N GLY A 36 3.16 8.83 7.82
CA GLY A 36 3.90 7.60 8.14
C GLY A 36 4.12 7.31 9.62
N ALA A 37 3.88 8.29 10.51
CA ALA A 37 3.92 8.09 11.96
C ALA A 37 2.68 7.34 12.50
N THR A 38 1.57 7.35 11.75
CA THR A 38 0.26 6.91 12.24
C THR A 38 -0.45 5.96 11.28
N VAL A 39 -0.20 6.06 9.98
CA VAL A 39 -0.73 5.13 8.98
C VAL A 39 0.38 4.16 8.55
N PRO A 40 0.25 2.85 8.86
CA PRO A 40 1.23 1.87 8.46
C PRO A 40 1.12 1.57 6.96
N VAL A 41 1.98 2.20 6.16
CA VAL A 41 2.15 1.90 4.73
C VAL A 41 3.49 1.22 4.46
N PRO A 42 3.55 0.28 3.49
CA PRO A 42 4.80 -0.39 3.13
C PRO A 42 5.88 0.60 2.70
N THR A 43 7.13 0.31 3.09
CA THR A 43 8.30 1.03 2.58
C THR A 43 8.65 0.51 1.19
N VAL A 44 8.77 1.39 0.21
CA VAL A 44 9.20 1.02 -1.14
C VAL A 44 10.73 0.99 -1.18
N TYR A 45 11.30 -0.15 -1.57
CA TYR A 45 12.75 -0.32 -1.74
C TYR A 45 13.19 -0.11 -3.19
N GLY A 46 12.31 -0.37 -4.16
CA GLY A 46 12.58 -0.14 -5.57
C GLY A 46 11.39 -0.56 -6.44
N TYR A 47 11.30 -0.03 -7.65
CA TYR A 47 10.25 -0.38 -8.60
C TYR A 47 10.72 -0.14 -10.04
N CYS A 48 10.08 -0.80 -10.99
CA CYS A 48 10.21 -0.52 -12.41
C CYS A 48 8.80 -0.54 -13.01
N PRO A 49 8.28 0.59 -13.54
CA PRO A 49 6.91 0.65 -14.06
C PRO A 49 6.81 0.15 -15.50
N THR A 50 7.92 -0.09 -16.18
CA THR A 50 7.96 -0.51 -17.58
C THR A 50 8.29 -2.00 -17.72
N ARG A 51 8.05 -2.56 -18.90
CA ARG A 51 8.49 -3.92 -19.26
C ARG A 51 9.98 -4.00 -19.63
N HIS A 52 10.67 -2.86 -19.69
CA HIS A 52 12.06 -2.77 -20.15
C HIS A 52 13.00 -3.08 -18.98
N ASN A 53 12.88 -4.30 -18.44
CA ASN A 53 13.68 -4.80 -17.34
C ASN A 53 13.87 -6.32 -17.50
N VAL A 54 14.73 -6.92 -16.70
CA VAL A 54 15.13 -8.34 -16.79
C VAL A 54 13.99 -9.34 -16.58
N ILE A 55 12.88 -8.93 -15.96
CA ILE A 55 11.69 -9.76 -15.69
C ILE A 55 10.66 -9.61 -16.83
N GLY A 56 10.80 -8.60 -17.69
CA GLY A 56 9.87 -8.33 -18.79
C GLY A 56 8.49 -7.80 -18.34
N GLN A 57 8.35 -7.44 -17.06
CA GLN A 57 7.09 -6.97 -16.46
C GLN A 57 7.32 -5.83 -15.47
N PRO A 58 6.37 -4.89 -15.33
CA PRO A 58 6.42 -3.91 -14.26
C PRO A 58 6.42 -4.60 -12.89
N PHE A 59 7.19 -4.07 -11.94
CA PHE A 59 7.26 -4.61 -10.58
C PHE A 59 7.54 -3.53 -9.52
N CYS A 60 7.24 -3.84 -8.26
CA CYS A 60 7.74 -3.10 -7.11
C CYS A 60 8.17 -4.05 -5.98
N ILE A 61 9.19 -3.63 -5.22
CA ILE A 61 9.71 -4.32 -4.05
C ILE A 61 9.42 -3.45 -2.84
N VAL A 62 8.69 -4.01 -1.88
CA VAL A 62 8.25 -3.30 -0.68
C VAL A 62 8.58 -4.08 0.60
N SER A 63 8.55 -3.40 1.74
CA SER A 63 8.65 -4.02 3.06
C SER A 63 7.57 -5.08 3.24
N PHE A 64 7.96 -6.23 3.77
CA PHE A 64 7.00 -7.24 4.18
C PHE A 64 6.25 -6.76 5.44
N ALA A 65 4.92 -6.82 5.41
CA ALA A 65 4.08 -6.54 6.57
C ALA A 65 3.79 -7.86 7.30
N GLU A 66 4.18 -7.95 8.56
CA GLU A 66 3.83 -9.09 9.40
C GLU A 66 2.36 -8.99 9.83
N GLY A 67 1.69 -10.14 9.87
CA GLY A 67 0.29 -10.24 10.27
C GLY A 67 -0.51 -11.17 9.38
N VAL A 68 -1.80 -11.27 9.71
CA VAL A 68 -2.78 -12.02 8.94
C VAL A 68 -3.90 -11.09 8.51
N ASP A 69 -4.54 -11.47 7.42
CA ASP A 69 -5.74 -10.80 6.95
C ASP A 69 -6.89 -11.00 7.96
N MET A 70 -7.64 -9.93 8.24
CA MET A 70 -8.72 -9.94 9.24
C MET A 70 -10.04 -10.49 8.68
N ARG A 71 -10.09 -11.11 7.50
CA ARG A 71 -11.36 -11.62 6.94
C ARG A 71 -11.71 -13.00 7.51
N GLY A 72 -12.99 -13.19 7.82
CA GLY A 72 -13.53 -14.48 8.23
C GLY A 72 -13.24 -14.81 9.70
N VAL A 73 -12.85 -16.06 9.96
CA VAL A 73 -12.61 -16.61 11.31
C VAL A 73 -11.72 -15.72 12.19
N PRO A 74 -10.59 -15.15 11.71
CA PRO A 74 -9.76 -14.25 12.50
C PRO A 74 -10.47 -13.00 13.03
N TRP A 75 -11.56 -12.55 12.39
CA TRP A 75 -12.38 -11.46 12.93
C TRP A 75 -13.47 -11.99 13.85
N GLU A 76 -14.19 -13.04 13.42
CA GLU A 76 -15.33 -13.55 14.19
C GLU A 76 -14.92 -13.99 15.60
N ASP A 77 -13.75 -14.62 15.73
CA ASP A 77 -13.23 -15.15 16.99
C ASP A 77 -12.62 -14.08 17.92
N LEU A 78 -12.48 -12.83 17.46
CA LEU A 78 -11.97 -11.75 18.31
C LEU A 78 -12.98 -11.42 19.43
N ALA A 79 -12.45 -11.25 20.63
CA ALA A 79 -13.20 -10.68 21.75
C ALA A 79 -13.76 -9.31 21.37
N LEU A 80 -14.95 -8.97 21.89
CA LEU A 80 -15.64 -7.72 21.59
C LEU A 80 -14.74 -6.49 21.83
N GLU A 81 -14.00 -6.47 22.94
CA GLU A 81 -13.09 -5.38 23.27
C GLU A 81 -12.00 -5.20 22.20
N THR A 82 -11.44 -6.29 21.68
CA THR A 82 -10.45 -6.24 20.61
C THR A 82 -11.06 -5.77 19.29
N LYS A 83 -12.29 -6.19 18.98
CA LYS A 83 -13.04 -5.67 17.82
C LYS A 83 -13.24 -4.16 17.92
N LEU A 84 -13.62 -3.65 19.09
CA LEU A 84 -13.80 -2.21 19.32
C LEU A 84 -12.50 -1.42 19.11
N ILE A 85 -11.37 -1.95 19.58
CA ILE A 85 -10.05 -1.35 19.35
C ILE A 85 -9.72 -1.32 17.85
N ALA A 86 -9.87 -2.46 17.16
CA ALA A 86 -9.58 -2.55 15.72
C ALA A 86 -10.44 -1.59 14.88
N VAL A 87 -11.74 -1.46 15.20
CA VAL A 87 -12.63 -0.49 14.53
C VAL A 87 -12.17 0.95 14.80
N ARG A 88 -11.76 1.27 16.03
CA ARG A 88 -11.26 2.60 16.38
C ARG A 88 -9.97 2.93 15.62
N ASP A 89 -9.04 1.98 15.54
CA ASP A 89 -7.78 2.15 14.81
C ASP A 89 -8.03 2.33 13.30
N PHE A 90 -8.92 1.52 12.73
CA PHE A 90 -9.35 1.68 11.35
C PHE A 90 -9.97 3.07 11.09
N ALA A 91 -10.89 3.51 11.97
CA ALA A 91 -11.51 4.83 11.86
C ALA A 91 -10.47 5.96 11.95
N ASN A 92 -9.45 5.82 12.82
CA ASN A 92 -8.36 6.77 12.93
C ASN A 92 -7.53 6.85 11.64
N ILE A 93 -7.22 5.70 11.02
CA ILE A 93 -6.51 5.66 9.73
C ILE A 93 -7.35 6.35 8.64
N VAL A 94 -8.64 6.02 8.53
CA VAL A 94 -9.54 6.64 7.54
C VAL A 94 -9.63 8.16 7.74
N ASN A 95 -9.77 8.61 8.98
CA ASN A 95 -9.82 10.04 9.32
C ASN A 95 -8.51 10.79 8.99
N GLN A 96 -7.36 10.13 9.09
CA GLN A 96 -6.09 10.74 8.70
C GLN A 96 -5.94 10.82 7.18
N LEU A 97 -6.26 9.74 6.48
CA LEU A 97 -6.20 9.70 5.02
C LEU A 97 -7.17 10.69 4.38
N SER A 98 -8.37 10.89 4.95
CA SER A 98 -9.38 11.82 4.42
C SER A 98 -8.96 13.29 4.50
N ARG A 99 -7.97 13.63 5.34
CA ARG A 99 -7.45 14.99 5.51
C ARG A 99 -6.32 15.32 4.53
N LEU A 100 -5.89 14.36 3.71
CA LEU A 100 -4.87 14.57 2.69
C LEU A 100 -5.44 15.41 1.54
N ASN A 101 -4.63 16.36 1.05
CA ASN A 101 -5.01 17.26 -0.03
C ASN A 101 -4.25 16.92 -1.31
N PHE A 102 -4.97 16.59 -2.38
CA PHE A 102 -4.40 16.21 -3.67
C PHE A 102 -4.50 17.36 -4.68
N LYS A 103 -3.36 17.77 -5.24
CA LYS A 103 -3.28 18.93 -6.15
C LYS A 103 -3.65 18.63 -7.61
N ALA A 104 -3.91 17.36 -7.96
CA ALA A 104 -4.22 16.92 -9.33
C ALA A 104 -5.51 16.10 -9.40
N ILE A 105 -6.62 16.64 -8.86
CA ILE A 105 -7.95 15.99 -8.87
C ILE A 105 -7.87 14.54 -8.34
N GLY A 106 -7.13 14.35 -7.24
CA GLY A 106 -6.94 13.02 -6.64
C GLY A 106 -5.82 12.17 -7.23
N SER A 107 -5.16 12.60 -8.31
CA SER A 107 -4.02 11.86 -8.87
C SER A 107 -2.70 12.19 -8.16
N ILE A 108 -1.84 11.18 -8.00
CA ILE A 108 -0.51 11.30 -7.40
C ILE A 108 0.50 10.76 -8.41
N HIS A 109 1.43 11.62 -8.80
CA HIS A 109 2.53 11.29 -9.72
C HIS A 109 3.85 11.71 -9.09
N PHE A 110 4.93 10.98 -9.40
CA PHE A 110 6.26 11.52 -9.19
C PHE A 110 6.45 12.69 -10.16
N LYS A 111 6.96 13.81 -9.66
CA LYS A 111 7.28 14.98 -10.49
C LYS A 111 8.40 14.66 -11.48
#